data_AF-A0A2E4EM74-F1
#
_entry.id   AF-A0A2E4EM74-F1
#
_cell.length_a   1.000
_cell.length_b   1.000
_cell.length_c   1.000
_cell.angle_alpha   90.00
_cell.angle_beta   90.00
_cell.angle_gamma   90.00
#
_symmetry.space_group_name_H-M   'P 1'
#
loop_
_entity.id
_entity.type
_entity.pdbx_description
1 polymer ?
#
loop_
_entity_poly.entity_id
_entity_poly.type
_entity_poly.pdbx_seq_one_letter_code
_entity_poly.pdbx_strand_id
1 'polypeptide(L)'
;MRLFNFFKNKGKSKPAKKVKKEKPSDHELAFAQVILNIIGPTVEKHDFVLHNKEIKKYSTTIIWRKKKQYVKVNSTTYPRDYPYHYNIIVGEGNSDDFLEYDWNSVAIWALARVTNPEIDVASYNFPYDEQQVKPSVEIAHKHLLTYGMTFLNGDLTIFNEARKMINKDREPYKIHSLGKYGKYETTDEPKSVEQKKKYS
;
A
#
# COMPACT_ATOMS: atom_id res chain seq x y z
N MET A 1 -17.64 47.81 41.26
CA MET A 1 -16.19 47.51 41.22
C MET A 1 -15.96 46.27 40.37
N ARG A 2 -15.09 46.41 39.37
CA ARG A 2 -14.35 45.39 38.58
C ARG A 2 -15.11 44.33 37.79
N LEU A 3 -15.37 44.69 36.53
CA LEU A 3 -15.29 43.80 35.38
C LEU A 3 -13.90 43.14 35.30
N PHE A 4 -13.84 41.85 35.00
CA PHE A 4 -12.67 41.23 34.37
C PHE A 4 -13.08 40.55 33.07
N ASN A 5 -12.82 41.27 31.98
CA ASN A 5 -12.78 40.73 30.62
C ASN A 5 -11.62 39.74 30.52
N PHE A 6 -11.92 38.48 30.22
CA PHE A 6 -10.90 37.53 29.75
C PHE A 6 -10.94 37.45 28.23
N PHE A 7 -9.76 37.56 27.65
CA PHE A 7 -9.50 37.98 26.29
C PHE A 7 -9.96 36.96 25.23
N LYS A 8 -10.57 37.50 24.16
CA LYS A 8 -10.58 36.92 22.80
C LYS A 8 -9.14 36.63 22.38
N ASN A 9 -8.70 35.38 22.49
CA ASN A 9 -7.51 34.94 21.79
C ASN A 9 -7.92 34.39 20.42
N LYS A 10 -7.99 35.29 19.43
CA LYS A 10 -7.98 34.89 18.01
C LYS A 10 -6.60 34.29 17.74
N GLY A 11 -6.47 32.99 17.97
CA GLY A 11 -5.32 32.22 17.52
C GLY A 11 -5.22 32.34 16.00
N LYS A 12 -4.29 33.17 15.53
CA LYS A 12 -3.85 33.16 14.13
C LYS A 12 -3.32 31.75 13.88
N SER A 13 -4.11 30.90 13.22
CA SER A 13 -3.60 29.67 12.62
C SER A 13 -2.42 30.06 11.75
N LYS A 14 -1.21 29.63 12.12
CA LYS A 14 -0.04 29.76 11.24
C LYS A 14 -0.46 29.20 9.88
N PRO A 15 -0.29 29.92 8.76
CA PRO A 15 -0.57 29.36 7.46
C PRO A 15 0.23 28.07 7.37
N ALA A 16 -0.45 26.95 7.09
CA ALA A 16 0.19 25.68 6.87
C ALA A 16 1.36 25.94 5.91
N LYS A 17 2.59 25.64 6.36
CA LYS A 17 3.76 25.72 5.47
C LYS A 17 3.37 24.94 4.22
N LYS A 18 3.30 25.62 3.07
CA LYS A 18 3.13 24.95 1.78
C LYS A 18 4.28 23.96 1.68
N VAL A 19 4.02 22.69 1.99
CA VAL A 19 4.96 21.61 1.76
C VAL A 19 5.18 21.64 0.26
N LYS A 20 6.37 22.02 -0.19
CA LYS A 20 6.73 21.93 -1.60
C LYS A 20 6.57 20.45 -1.95
N LYS A 21 5.53 20.11 -2.72
CA LYS A 21 5.41 18.77 -3.29
C LYS A 21 6.63 18.57 -4.16
N GLU A 22 7.55 17.71 -3.73
CA GLU A 22 8.70 17.36 -4.54
C GLU A 22 8.22 16.70 -5.82
N LYS A 23 8.82 17.09 -6.95
CA LYS A 23 8.44 16.55 -8.26
C LYS A 23 8.77 15.04 -8.30
N PRO A 24 7.96 14.24 -9.01
CA PRO A 24 8.32 12.86 -9.35
C PRO A 24 9.71 12.75 -9.97
N SER A 25 10.39 11.63 -9.75
CA SER A 25 11.59 11.29 -10.51
C SER A 25 11.20 10.71 -11.87
N ASP A 26 12.10 10.81 -12.85
CA ASP A 26 11.87 10.27 -14.20
C ASP A 26 11.67 8.75 -14.18
N HIS A 27 12.41 8.05 -13.31
CA HIS A 27 12.25 6.61 -13.10
C HIS A 27 10.84 6.24 -12.60
N GLU A 28 10.30 6.96 -11.62
CA GLU A 28 8.94 6.70 -11.11
C GLU A 28 7.87 7.05 -12.16
N LEU A 29 8.09 8.11 -12.97
CA LEU A 29 7.19 8.44 -14.08
C LEU A 29 7.18 7.35 -15.17
N ALA A 30 8.36 6.90 -15.60
CA ALA A 30 8.51 5.83 -16.57
C ALA A 30 7.88 4.53 -16.07
N PHE A 31 8.15 4.16 -14.81
CA PHE A 31 7.54 3.01 -14.15
C PHE A 31 6.02 3.10 -14.13
N ALA A 32 5.45 4.22 -13.66
CA ALA A 32 4.01 4.42 -13.61
C ALA A 32 3.36 4.29 -14.99
N GLN A 33 3.98 4.84 -16.04
CA GLN A 33 3.47 4.76 -17.40
C GLN A 33 3.44 3.32 -17.92
N VAL A 34 4.50 2.54 -17.66
CA VAL A 34 4.56 1.13 -18.05
C VAL A 34 3.53 0.29 -17.30
N ILE A 35 3.34 0.52 -16.00
CA ILE A 35 2.29 -0.14 -15.20
C ILE A 35 0.90 0.12 -15.79
N LEU A 36 0.58 1.37 -16.10
CA LEU A 36 -0.70 1.74 -16.72
C LEU A 36 -0.90 1.09 -18.09
N ASN A 37 0.16 0.89 -18.86
CA ASN A 37 0.07 0.32 -20.21
C ASN A 37 -0.03 -1.22 -20.21
N ILE A 38 0.59 -1.90 -19.24
CA ILE A 38 0.68 -3.37 -19.23
C ILE A 38 -0.34 -3.99 -18.28
N ILE A 39 -0.37 -3.51 -17.03
CA ILE A 39 -1.25 -4.07 -15.99
C ILE A 39 -2.64 -3.47 -16.07
N GLY A 40 -2.73 -2.15 -16.30
CA GLY A 40 -3.99 -1.41 -16.34
C GLY A 40 -5.08 -2.09 -17.19
N PRO A 41 -4.84 -2.40 -18.48
CA PRO A 41 -5.84 -3.02 -19.35
C PRO A 41 -6.34 -4.38 -18.85
N THR A 42 -5.46 -5.16 -18.22
CA THR A 42 -5.83 -6.48 -17.67
C THR A 42 -6.76 -6.32 -16.47
N VAL A 43 -6.43 -5.40 -15.58
CA VAL A 43 -7.23 -5.11 -14.38
C VAL A 43 -8.59 -4.53 -14.78
N GLU A 44 -8.60 -3.57 -15.71
CA GLU A 44 -9.80 -2.90 -16.20
C GLU A 44 -10.75 -3.83 -16.96
N LYS A 45 -10.22 -4.82 -17.70
CA LYS A 45 -11.02 -5.88 -18.33
C LYS A 45 -11.85 -6.68 -17.33
N HIS A 46 -11.46 -6.70 -16.05
CA HIS A 46 -12.19 -7.36 -14.97
C HIS A 46 -13.08 -6.39 -14.17
N ASP A 47 -13.54 -5.30 -14.77
CA ASP A 47 -14.43 -4.27 -14.19
C ASP A 47 -13.82 -3.44 -13.05
N PHE A 48 -12.51 -3.49 -12.86
CA PHE A 48 -11.83 -2.59 -11.95
C PHE A 48 -11.66 -1.22 -12.61
N VAL A 49 -11.95 -0.15 -11.88
CA VAL A 49 -11.81 1.22 -12.37
C VAL A 49 -10.64 1.89 -11.66
N LEU A 50 -9.83 2.64 -12.42
CA LEU A 50 -8.74 3.43 -11.85
C LEU A 50 -9.30 4.40 -10.80
N HIS A 51 -8.85 4.25 -9.56
CA HIS A 51 -9.35 4.98 -8.41
C HIS A 51 -8.36 6.06 -7.95
N ASN A 52 -7.08 5.72 -7.87
CA ASN A 52 -6.03 6.64 -7.44
C ASN A 52 -4.75 6.42 -8.24
N LYS A 53 -4.05 7.52 -8.53
CA LYS A 53 -2.72 7.53 -9.10
C LYS A 53 -1.91 8.63 -8.43
N GLU A 54 -0.98 8.22 -7.58
CA GLU A 54 -0.06 9.11 -6.90
C GLU A 54 1.36 8.75 -7.29
N ILE A 55 2.05 9.70 -7.93
CA ILE A 55 3.47 9.57 -8.28
C ILE A 55 4.20 10.67 -7.51
N LYS A 56 5.13 10.26 -6.66
CA LYS A 56 5.99 11.11 -5.84
C LYS A 56 7.44 10.93 -6.29
N LYS A 57 8.34 11.74 -5.74
CA LYS A 57 9.77 11.68 -6.06
C LYS A 57 10.37 10.27 -5.93
N TYR A 58 9.95 9.54 -4.89
CA TYR A 58 10.54 8.25 -4.50
C TYR A 58 9.52 7.12 -4.41
N SER A 59 8.32 7.31 -4.94
CA SER A 59 7.30 6.27 -4.87
C SER A 59 6.18 6.50 -5.87
N THR A 60 5.63 5.40 -6.35
CA THR A 60 4.41 5.35 -7.15
C THR A 60 3.37 4.53 -6.40
N THR A 61 2.12 4.97 -6.44
CA THR A 61 0.95 4.20 -6.00
C THR A 61 -0.15 4.34 -7.03
N ILE A 62 -0.58 3.22 -7.61
CA ILE A 62 -1.70 3.16 -8.56
C ILE A 62 -2.70 2.15 -8.00
N ILE A 63 -3.97 2.55 -7.90
CA ILE A 63 -5.03 1.73 -7.30
C ILE A 63 -6.20 1.67 -8.27
N TRP A 64 -6.66 0.48 -8.58
CA TRP A 64 -7.95 0.23 -9.23
C TRP A 64 -8.91 -0.44 -8.25
N ARG A 65 -10.21 -0.15 -8.36
CA ARG A 65 -11.24 -0.70 -7.47
C ARG A 65 -12.41 -1.30 -8.24
N LYS A 66 -12.95 -2.39 -7.70
CA LYS A 66 -14.19 -3.05 -8.12
C LYS A 66 -14.99 -3.40 -6.88
N LYS A 67 -16.13 -2.74 -6.66
CA LYS A 67 -16.94 -2.91 -5.43
C LYS A 67 -16.04 -2.75 -4.19
N LYS A 68 -15.88 -3.80 -3.38
CA LYS A 68 -15.00 -3.82 -2.20
C LYS A 68 -13.57 -4.28 -2.51
N GLN A 69 -13.29 -4.83 -3.68
CA GLN A 69 -11.97 -5.31 -4.06
C GLN A 69 -11.12 -4.18 -4.63
N TYR A 70 -9.80 -4.26 -4.44
CA TYR A 70 -8.84 -3.38 -5.09
C TYR A 70 -7.59 -4.13 -5.55
N VAL A 71 -6.99 -3.62 -6.62
CA VAL A 71 -5.64 -3.94 -7.06
C VAL A 71 -4.80 -2.69 -6.89
N LYS A 72 -3.68 -2.81 -6.19
CA LYS A 72 -2.74 -1.73 -5.89
C LYS A 72 -1.36 -2.10 -6.42
N VAL A 73 -0.74 -1.20 -7.16
CA VAL A 73 0.70 -1.23 -7.40
C VAL A 73 1.35 -0.19 -6.53
N ASN A 74 2.38 -0.57 -5.78
CA ASN A 74 3.21 0.37 -5.04
C ASN A 74 4.69 0.15 -5.32
N SER A 75 5.46 1.22 -5.44
CA SER A 75 6.93 1.21 -5.49
C SER A 75 7.51 2.11 -4.41
N THR A 76 8.75 1.81 -4.02
CA THR A 76 9.60 2.74 -3.28
C THR A 76 11.02 2.73 -3.83
N THR A 77 11.52 3.93 -4.07
CA THR A 77 12.91 4.25 -4.38
C THR A 77 13.49 5.18 -3.31
N TYR A 78 12.86 5.23 -2.12
CA TYR A 78 13.28 6.11 -1.03
C TYR A 78 14.61 5.60 -0.45
N PRO A 79 15.66 6.43 -0.32
CA PRO A 79 17.01 5.95 0.00
C PRO A 79 17.17 5.08 1.27
N ARG A 80 16.24 5.17 2.22
CA ARG A 80 16.26 4.38 3.46
C ARG A 80 15.52 3.04 3.34
N ASP A 81 14.82 2.81 2.23
CA ASP A 81 14.01 1.62 1.98
C ASP A 81 14.76 0.60 1.11
N TYR A 82 16.09 0.71 0.99
CA TYR A 82 16.89 -0.22 0.19
C TYR A 82 16.84 -1.65 0.78
N PRO A 83 16.65 -2.71 -0.05
CA PRO A 83 16.55 -2.69 -1.51
C PRO A 83 15.23 -2.12 -2.03
N TYR A 84 15.35 -1.28 -3.05
CA TYR A 84 14.21 -0.65 -3.72
C TYR A 84 13.37 -1.69 -4.43
N HIS A 85 12.06 -1.59 -4.28
CA HIS A 85 11.16 -2.63 -4.74
C HIS A 85 9.81 -2.07 -5.15
N TYR A 86 9.03 -2.92 -5.82
CA TYR A 86 7.62 -2.69 -6.05
C TYR A 86 6.82 -3.99 -5.88
N ASN A 87 5.52 -3.86 -5.67
CA ASN A 87 4.60 -4.98 -5.56
C ASN A 87 3.31 -4.72 -6.35
N ILE A 88 2.70 -5.80 -6.83
CA ILE A 88 1.28 -5.85 -7.13
C ILE A 88 0.59 -6.45 -5.90
N ILE A 89 -0.40 -5.76 -5.39
CA ILE A 89 -1.12 -6.06 -4.16
C ILE A 89 -2.60 -6.19 -4.49
N VAL A 90 -3.26 -7.21 -3.95
CA VAL A 90 -4.71 -7.38 -4.01
C VAL A 90 -5.29 -7.29 -2.61
N GLY A 91 -6.47 -6.70 -2.47
CA GLY A 91 -7.11 -6.58 -1.16
C GLY A 91 -8.59 -6.26 -1.22
N GLU A 92 -9.23 -6.28 -0.06
CA GLU A 92 -10.65 -5.95 0.09
C GLU A 92 -10.83 -4.81 1.11
N GLY A 93 -11.92 -4.07 1.00
CA GLY A 93 -12.31 -3.02 1.93
C GLY A 93 -11.75 -1.66 1.54
N ASN A 94 -11.32 -0.90 2.53
CA ASN A 94 -10.89 0.48 2.33
C ASN A 94 -9.41 0.60 1.93
N SER A 95 -9.14 0.83 0.65
CA SER A 95 -7.78 1.04 0.12
C SER A 95 -7.11 2.34 0.56
N ASP A 96 -7.87 3.27 1.17
CA ASP A 96 -7.38 4.59 1.60
C ASP A 96 -7.01 4.61 3.09
N ASP A 97 -7.37 3.56 3.83
CA ASP A 97 -7.11 3.42 5.25
C ASP A 97 -5.94 2.47 5.47
N PHE A 98 -4.76 3.04 5.77
CA PHE A 98 -3.52 2.28 6.00
C PHE A 98 -3.72 1.09 6.94
N LEU A 99 -4.38 1.32 8.07
CA LEU A 99 -4.54 0.29 9.09
C LEU A 99 -5.52 -0.80 8.64
N GLU A 100 -6.47 -0.52 7.74
CA GLU A 100 -7.32 -1.56 7.18
C GLU A 100 -6.60 -2.30 6.05
N TYR A 101 -6.12 -1.57 5.04
CA TYR A 101 -5.58 -2.19 3.83
C TYR A 101 -4.34 -3.02 4.13
N ASP A 102 -3.51 -2.62 5.09
CA ASP A 102 -2.26 -3.33 5.36
C ASP A 102 -2.50 -4.71 6.01
N TRP A 103 -3.59 -4.85 6.77
CA TRP A 103 -4.05 -6.13 7.29
C TRP A 103 -4.93 -6.91 6.30
N ASN A 104 -5.63 -6.21 5.40
CA ASN A 104 -6.59 -6.79 4.46
C ASN A 104 -6.12 -6.78 2.99
N SER A 105 -4.81 -6.92 2.78
CA SER A 105 -4.24 -7.15 1.46
C SER A 105 -3.05 -8.08 1.51
N VAL A 106 -2.73 -8.62 0.35
CA VAL A 106 -1.55 -9.43 0.12
C VAL A 106 -0.93 -9.08 -1.22
N ALA A 107 0.39 -9.17 -1.29
CA ALA A 107 1.09 -9.09 -2.55
C ALA A 107 0.89 -10.38 -3.37
N ILE A 108 1.04 -10.29 -4.70
CA ILE A 108 0.89 -11.43 -5.61
C ILE A 108 1.81 -12.62 -5.24
N TRP A 109 3.01 -12.35 -4.71
CA TRP A 109 3.91 -13.42 -4.25
C TRP A 109 3.31 -14.27 -3.12
N ALA A 110 2.42 -13.71 -2.29
CA ALA A 110 1.77 -14.46 -1.22
C ALA A 110 0.70 -15.40 -1.79
N LEU A 111 -0.02 -14.98 -2.83
CA LEU A 111 -0.93 -15.86 -3.57
C LEU A 111 -0.15 -17.02 -4.20
N ALA A 112 0.99 -16.71 -4.81
CA ALA A 112 1.85 -17.69 -5.45
C ALA A 112 2.30 -18.79 -4.47
N ARG A 113 2.72 -18.43 -3.24
CA ARG A 113 3.11 -19.38 -2.19
C ARG A 113 1.96 -20.31 -1.75
N VAL A 114 0.72 -19.81 -1.72
CA VAL A 114 -0.44 -20.67 -1.43
C VAL A 114 -0.67 -21.66 -2.57
N THR A 115 -0.58 -21.19 -3.83
CA THR A 115 -0.83 -22.04 -5.00
C THR A 115 0.31 -22.99 -5.34
N ASN A 116 1.53 -22.65 -4.96
CA ASN A 116 2.75 -23.42 -5.23
C ASN A 116 3.76 -23.18 -4.09
N PRO A 117 3.71 -23.97 -3.00
CA PRO A 117 4.53 -23.75 -1.81
C PRO A 117 6.05 -23.79 -2.03
N GLU A 118 6.50 -24.48 -3.08
CA GLU A 118 7.92 -24.62 -3.42
C GLU A 118 8.48 -23.42 -4.20
N ILE A 119 7.63 -22.47 -4.59
CA ILE A 119 8.06 -21.35 -5.41
C ILE A 119 8.75 -20.26 -4.58
N ASP A 120 9.99 -19.94 -4.93
CA ASP A 120 10.72 -18.82 -4.36
C ASP A 120 10.36 -17.51 -5.08
N VAL A 121 9.33 -16.84 -4.58
CA VAL A 121 8.88 -15.53 -5.05
C VAL A 121 8.78 -14.53 -3.91
N ALA A 122 9.15 -13.29 -4.23
CA ALA A 122 9.19 -12.15 -3.32
C ALA A 122 8.76 -10.86 -4.06
N SER A 123 8.92 -9.71 -3.40
CA SER A 123 8.78 -8.40 -4.04
C SER A 123 9.72 -8.26 -5.24
N TYR A 124 9.31 -7.48 -6.24
CA TYR A 124 10.14 -7.23 -7.42
C TYR A 124 11.14 -6.12 -7.11
N ASN A 125 12.39 -6.30 -7.54
CA ASN A 125 13.36 -5.21 -7.50
C ASN A 125 12.91 -4.06 -8.40
N PHE A 126 13.06 -2.82 -7.92
CA PHE A 126 12.70 -1.65 -8.71
C PHE A 126 13.71 -1.47 -9.86
N PRO A 127 13.24 -1.39 -11.12
CA PRO A 127 14.11 -1.23 -12.29
C PRO A 127 14.51 0.26 -12.47
N TYR A 128 15.73 0.61 -12.08
CA TYR A 128 16.27 1.96 -12.30
C TYR A 128 16.58 2.25 -13.77
N ASP A 129 17.02 1.26 -14.53
CA ASP A 129 17.20 1.42 -15.96
C ASP A 129 15.84 1.40 -16.67
N GLU A 130 15.52 2.47 -17.41
CA GLU A 130 14.27 2.59 -18.17
C GLU A 130 14.04 1.42 -19.12
N GLN A 131 15.12 0.86 -19.69
CA GLN A 131 15.04 -0.30 -20.58
C GLN A 131 14.61 -1.58 -19.85
N GLN A 132 14.85 -1.65 -18.54
CA GLN A 132 14.49 -2.78 -17.68
C GLN A 132 13.10 -2.64 -17.06
N VAL A 133 12.49 -1.44 -17.11
CA VAL A 133 11.15 -1.20 -16.56
C VAL A 133 10.13 -2.11 -17.21
N LYS A 134 10.07 -2.12 -18.55
CA LYS A 134 9.10 -2.94 -19.28
C LYS A 134 9.29 -4.45 -19.05
N PRO A 135 10.48 -5.05 -19.22
CA PRO A 135 10.69 -6.47 -18.90
C PRO A 135 10.32 -6.85 -17.47
N SER A 136 10.66 -6.01 -16.49
CA SER A 136 10.31 -6.23 -15.09
C SER A 136 8.79 -6.26 -14.90
N VAL A 137 8.07 -5.27 -15.44
CA VAL A 137 6.61 -5.20 -15.34
C VAL A 137 5.92 -6.34 -16.10
N GLU A 138 6.47 -6.81 -17.22
CA GLU A 138 5.95 -7.98 -17.94
C GLU A 138 6.04 -9.27 -17.10
N ILE A 139 7.11 -9.44 -16.30
CA ILE A 139 7.21 -10.56 -15.35
C ILE A 139 6.14 -10.42 -14.27
N ALA A 140 5.98 -9.22 -13.70
CA ALA A 140 4.97 -8.97 -12.68
C ALA A 140 3.54 -9.21 -13.22
N HIS A 141 3.29 -8.81 -14.47
CA HIS A 141 2.03 -9.06 -15.15
C HIS A 141 1.77 -10.55 -15.39
N LYS A 142 2.78 -11.32 -15.79
CA LYS A 142 2.67 -12.80 -15.88
C LYS A 142 2.29 -13.39 -14.53
N HIS A 143 2.91 -12.95 -13.43
CA HIS A 143 2.54 -13.43 -12.09
C HIS A 143 1.11 -13.03 -11.70
N LEU A 144 0.66 -11.82 -12.05
CA LEU A 144 -0.74 -11.42 -11.86
C LEU A 144 -1.71 -12.34 -12.62
N LEU A 145 -1.39 -12.68 -13.87
CA LEU A 145 -2.22 -13.59 -14.68
C LEU A 145 -2.20 -15.03 -14.15
N THR A 146 -1.08 -15.49 -13.60
CA THR A 146 -0.96 -16.86 -13.07
C THR A 146 -1.61 -16.99 -11.70
N TYR A 147 -1.34 -16.06 -10.78
CA TYR A 147 -1.69 -16.20 -9.36
C TYR A 147 -2.83 -15.30 -8.90
N GLY A 148 -3.09 -14.19 -9.59
CA GLY A 148 -4.12 -13.22 -9.23
C GLY A 148 -5.44 -13.39 -9.97
N MET A 149 -5.54 -14.27 -10.96
CA MET A 149 -6.71 -14.37 -11.84
C MET A 149 -7.99 -14.76 -11.09
N THR A 150 -7.91 -15.67 -10.11
CA THR A 150 -9.06 -16.03 -9.27
C THR A 150 -9.63 -14.82 -8.53
N PHE A 151 -8.75 -13.99 -7.95
CA PHE A 151 -9.13 -12.75 -7.29
C PHE A 151 -9.78 -11.74 -8.25
N LEU A 152 -9.20 -11.55 -9.45
CA LEU A 152 -9.74 -10.63 -10.46
C LEU A 152 -11.16 -11.05 -10.91
N ASN A 153 -11.42 -12.36 -10.94
CA ASN A 153 -12.74 -12.94 -11.24
C ASN A 153 -13.72 -12.89 -10.05
N GLY A 154 -13.28 -12.44 -8.88
CA GLY A 154 -14.11 -12.31 -7.68
C GLY A 154 -14.08 -13.53 -6.75
N ASP A 155 -13.30 -14.57 -7.06
CA ASP A 155 -13.07 -15.68 -6.15
C ASP A 155 -11.97 -15.31 -5.15
N LEU A 156 -12.36 -15.16 -3.88
CA LEU A 156 -11.48 -14.74 -2.80
C LEU A 156 -10.85 -15.90 -2.03
N THR A 157 -11.00 -17.14 -2.47
CA THR A 157 -10.54 -18.33 -1.72
C THR A 157 -9.02 -18.28 -1.45
N ILE A 158 -8.21 -18.18 -2.51
CA ILE A 158 -6.74 -18.10 -2.40
C ILE A 158 -6.30 -16.82 -1.69
N PHE A 159 -7.00 -15.70 -1.94
CA PHE A 159 -6.72 -14.43 -1.27
C PHE A 159 -6.88 -14.54 0.26
N ASN A 160 -7.98 -15.15 0.72
CA ASN A 160 -8.25 -15.32 2.15
C ASN A 160 -7.23 -16.25 2.81
N GLU A 161 -6.82 -17.31 2.12
CA GLU A 161 -5.78 -18.22 2.60
C GLU A 161 -4.42 -17.54 2.71
N ALA A 162 -4.02 -16.81 1.66
CA ALA A 162 -2.79 -16.03 1.66
C ALA A 162 -2.79 -14.97 2.76
N ARG A 163 -3.92 -14.27 2.97
CA ARG A 163 -4.06 -13.28 4.04
C ARG A 163 -3.85 -13.88 5.42
N LYS A 164 -4.49 -15.03 5.70
CA LYS A 164 -4.30 -15.77 6.95
C LYS A 164 -2.85 -16.21 7.15
N MET A 165 -2.22 -16.74 6.10
CA MET A 165 -0.81 -17.14 6.13
C MET A 165 0.10 -15.98 6.51
N ILE A 166 -0.08 -14.81 5.90
CA ILE A 166 0.74 -13.61 6.18
C ILE A 166 0.49 -13.04 7.57
N ASN A 167 -0.77 -13.05 8.03
CA ASN A 167 -1.15 -12.42 9.30
C ASN A 167 -0.94 -13.32 10.53
N LYS A 168 -0.75 -14.63 10.35
CA LYS A 168 -0.68 -15.62 11.44
C LYS A 168 0.21 -15.18 12.61
N ASP A 169 1.44 -14.77 12.31
CA ASP A 169 2.45 -14.41 13.32
C ASP A 169 2.64 -12.88 13.43
N ARG A 170 1.84 -12.09 12.72
CA ARG A 170 1.99 -10.64 12.66
C ARG A 170 1.48 -9.99 13.94
N GLU A 171 2.29 -9.12 14.55
CA GLU A 171 1.86 -8.31 15.69
C GLU A 171 1.09 -7.05 15.27
N PRO A 172 0.17 -6.54 16.13
CA PRO A 172 -0.34 -5.19 16.00
C PRO A 172 0.79 -4.17 15.91
N TYR A 173 0.53 -3.08 15.19
CA TYR A 173 1.44 -1.94 15.17
C TYR A 173 1.61 -1.38 16.57
N LYS A 174 2.80 -0.87 16.86
CA LYS A 174 3.11 -0.23 18.14
C LYS A 174 3.04 1.28 18.01
N ILE A 175 2.52 1.93 19.03
CA ILE A 175 2.57 3.38 19.20
C ILE A 175 3.49 3.70 20.38
N HIS A 176 4.34 4.71 20.19
CA HIS A 176 5.22 5.22 21.24
C HIS A 176 4.67 6.58 21.69
N SER A 177 4.37 6.68 22.98
CA SER A 177 3.81 7.90 23.57
C SER A 177 4.55 8.29 24.83
N LEU A 178 4.56 9.58 25.17
CA LEU A 178 5.12 10.07 26.42
C LEU A 178 4.16 9.73 27.56
N GLY A 179 4.57 8.80 28.42
CA GLY A 179 3.87 8.44 29.64
C GLY A 179 4.03 9.46 30.76
N LYS A 180 3.49 9.13 31.93
CA LYS A 180 3.60 9.97 33.13
C LYS A 180 5.09 10.06 33.52
N TYR A 181 5.57 11.26 33.81
CA TYR A 181 6.98 11.56 34.15
C TYR A 181 7.98 11.55 32.99
N GLY A 182 7.52 11.65 31.73
CA GLY A 182 8.41 11.85 30.58
C GLY A 182 9.14 10.59 30.10
N LYS A 183 8.76 9.41 30.61
CA LYS A 183 9.21 8.12 30.07
C LYS A 183 8.34 7.74 28.87
N TYR A 184 8.94 7.16 27.83
CA TYR A 184 8.17 6.63 26.71
C TYR A 184 7.52 5.29 27.08
N GLU A 185 6.25 5.15 26.71
CA GLU A 185 5.48 3.91 26.81
C GLU A 185 5.17 3.41 25.40
N THR A 186 5.27 2.09 25.22
CA THR A 186 4.93 1.41 23.97
C THR A 186 3.68 0.59 24.18
N THR A 187 2.64 0.85 23.40
CA THR A 187 1.36 0.14 23.45
C THR A 187 0.94 -0.29 22.04
N ASP A 188 0.02 -1.24 21.95
CA ASP A 188 -0.55 -1.63 20.66
C ASP A 188 -1.46 -0.51 20.15
N GLU A 189 -1.36 -0.22 18.85
CA GLU A 189 -2.25 0.69 18.16
C GLU A 189 -3.66 0.07 18.12
N PRO A 190 -4.67 0.70 18.73
CA PRO A 190 -5.97 0.08 18.95
C PRO A 190 -6.64 -0.44 17.68
N LYS A 191 -6.56 0.30 16.57
CA LYS A 191 -7.19 -0.11 15.33
C LYS A 191 -6.46 -1.29 14.69
N SER A 192 -5.14 -1.35 14.78
CA SER A 192 -4.34 -2.50 14.36
C SER A 192 -4.71 -3.78 15.14
N VAL A 193 -5.03 -3.66 16.45
CA VAL A 193 -5.54 -4.79 17.25
C VAL A 193 -6.90 -5.27 16.73
N GLU A 194 -7.80 -4.35 16.39
CA GLU A 194 -9.11 -4.70 15.81
C GLU A 194 -8.95 -5.39 14.46
N GLN A 195 -8.08 -4.87 13.60
CA GLN A 195 -7.85 -5.42 12.26
C GLN A 195 -7.16 -6.79 12.33
N LYS A 196 -6.22 -7.00 13.26
CA LYS A 196 -5.64 -8.31 13.54
C LYS A 196 -6.73 -9.33 13.86
N LYS A 197 -7.64 -9.01 14.79
CA LYS A 197 -8.75 -9.92 15.16
C LYS A 197 -9.66 -10.24 13.98
N LYS A 198 -9.82 -9.31 13.04
CA LYS A 198 -10.71 -9.46 11.89
C LYS A 198 -10.09 -10.26 10.74
N TYR A 199 -8.78 -10.13 10.53
CA TYR A 199 -8.11 -10.57 9.30
C TYR A 199 -7.00 -11.61 9.50
N SER A 200 -6.76 -12.05 10.72
CA SER A 200 -5.85 -13.17 11.04
C SER A 200 -6.60 -14.49 11.16
#